data_AF-A0A843KIP9-F1
#
_entry.id   AF-A0A843KIP9-F1
#
_cell.length_a   1.000
_cell.length_b   1.000
_cell.length_c   1.000
_cell.angle_alpha   90.00
_cell.angle_beta   90.00
_cell.angle_gamma   90.00
#
_symmetry.space_group_name_H-M   'P 1'
#
loop_
_entity.id
_entity.type
_entity.pdbx_description
1 polymer ?
#
loop_
_entity_poly.entity_id
_entity_poly.type
_entity_poly.pdbx_seq_one_letter_code
_entity_poly.pdbx_strand_id
1 'polypeptide(L)' 'MSQVKEEIISELEDLPPRTYGEVLDFIRFLKARRQKAVPDTALASEPVLRKDWLRPEEDEAWSDL' A
#
# COMPACT_ATOMS: atom_id res chain seq x y z
N MET A 1 -17.73 20.61 6.16
CA MET A 1 -17.03 19.56 5.38
C MET A 1 -17.03 18.31 6.26
N SER A 2 -16.25 17.26 6.01
CA SER A 2 -16.13 16.20 7.02
C SER A 2 -15.33 16.72 8.22
N GLN A 3 -15.74 16.43 9.45
CA GLN A 3 -15.05 16.83 10.69
C GLN A 3 -13.53 16.52 10.64
N VAL A 4 -13.16 15.32 10.18
CA VAL A 4 -11.76 14.88 10.03
C VAL A 4 -10.94 15.79 9.10
N LYS A 5 -11.58 16.40 8.08
CA LYS A 5 -10.88 17.32 7.16
C LYS A 5 -10.58 18.64 7.85
N GLU A 6 -11.47 19.10 8.72
CA GLU A 6 -11.30 20.35 9.48
C GLU A 6 -10.21 20.17 10.54
N GLU A 7 -10.16 19.01 11.22
CA GLU A 7 -9.07 18.65 12.14
C GLU A 7 -7.71 18.62 11.43
N ILE A 8 -7.60 17.99 10.25
CA ILE A 8 -6.34 17.97 9.47
C ILE A 8 -5.88 19.39 9.11
N ILE A 9 -6.80 20.30 8.79
CA ILE A 9 -6.45 21.69 8.46
C ILE A 9 -5.95 22.42 9.72
N SER A 10 -6.58 22.21 10.87
CA SER A 10 -6.13 22.78 12.15
C SER A 10 -4.72 22.30 12.53
N GLU A 11 -4.45 21.01 12.44
CA GLU A 11 -3.12 20.44 12.74
C GLU A 11 -2.03 20.95 11.78
N LEU A 12 -2.42 21.31 10.54
CA LEU A 12 -1.51 21.92 9.58
C LEU A 12 -1.12 23.35 9.96
N GLU A 13 -1.96 24.10 10.66
CA GLU A 13 -1.66 25.48 11.07
C GLU A 13 -0.56 25.55 12.14
N ASP A 14 -0.46 24.53 13.00
CA ASP A 14 0.54 24.43 14.07
C ASP A 14 1.86 23.78 13.61
N LEU A 15 1.93 23.28 12.39
CA LEU A 15 3.10 22.60 11.84
C LEU A 15 4.14 23.59 11.29
N PRO A 16 5.45 23.35 11.50
CA PRO A 16 6.49 24.17 10.88
C PRO A 16 6.41 24.10 9.35
N PRO A 17 6.61 25.21 8.60
CA PRO A 17 6.49 25.20 7.13
C PRO A 17 7.38 24.19 6.40
N ARG A 18 8.46 23.72 7.04
CA ARG A 18 9.36 22.70 6.51
C ARG A 18 8.69 21.32 6.39
N THR A 19 7.67 21.02 7.19
CA THR A 19 6.99 19.73 7.21
C THR A 19 5.82 19.65 6.22
N TYR A 20 5.36 20.79 5.68
CA TYR A 20 4.28 20.82 4.69
C TYR A 20 4.61 20.02 3.43
N GLY A 21 5.88 19.93 3.06
CA GLY A 21 6.35 19.08 1.97
C GLY A 21 6.03 17.60 2.22
N GLU A 22 6.37 17.09 3.41
CA GLU A 22 6.12 15.70 3.80
C GLU A 22 4.63 15.37 3.84
N VAL A 23 3.80 16.28 4.39
CA VAL A 23 2.35 16.10 4.44
C VAL A 23 1.75 16.10 3.02
N LEU A 24 2.20 17.02 2.15
CA LEU A 24 1.76 17.08 0.76
C LEU A 24 2.13 15.80 0.00
N ASP A 25 3.33 15.29 0.21
CA ASP A 25 3.80 14.06 -0.41
C ASP A 25 2.98 12.85 0.06
N PHE A 26 2.64 12.79 1.34
CA PHE A 26 1.75 11.74 1.85
C PHE A 26 0.34 11.80 1.26
N ILE A 27 -0.24 13.00 1.12
CA ILE A 27 -1.55 13.18 0.46
C ILE A 27 -1.48 12.72 -1.01
N ARG A 28 -0.40 13.06 -1.73
CA ARG A 28 -0.18 12.62 -3.12
C ARG A 28 -0.02 11.11 -3.21
N PHE A 29 0.72 10.51 -2.29
CA PHE A 29 0.85 9.05 -2.18
C PHE A 29 -0.52 8.39 -2.00
N LEU A 30 -1.37 8.86 -1.09
CA LEU A 30 -2.69 8.29 -0.87
C LEU A 30 -3.59 8.38 -2.12
N LYS A 31 -3.52 9.49 -2.85
CA LYS A 31 -4.23 9.66 -4.13
C LYS A 31 -3.74 8.69 -5.19
N ALA A 32 -2.42 8.53 -5.32
CA ALA A 32 -1.81 7.58 -6.26
C ALA A 32 -2.08 6.12 -5.88
N ARG A 33 -2.09 5.79 -4.58
CA ARG A 33 -2.43 4.45 -4.07
C ARG A 33 -3.85 4.05 -4.43
N ARG A 34 -4.81 4.97 -4.37
CA ARG A 34 -6.19 4.70 -4.84
C ARG A 34 -6.26 4.41 -6.34
N GLN A 35 -5.36 4.99 -7.14
CA GLN A 35 -5.30 4.74 -8.59
C GLN A 35 -4.58 3.43 -8.91
N LYS A 36 -3.61 3.04 -8.07
CA LYS A 36 -3.00 1.71 -8.07
C LYS A 36 -3.86 0.74 -7.25
N ALA A 37 -5.08 0.46 -7.71
CA ALA A 37 -5.66 -0.85 -7.41
C ALA A 37 -4.59 -1.90 -7.79
N VAL A 38 -4.41 -2.94 -6.96
CA VAL A 38 -3.40 -3.99 -7.20
C VAL A 38 -3.40 -4.31 -8.69
N PRO A 39 -2.26 -4.17 -9.41
CA PRO A 39 -2.24 -4.44 -10.83
C PRO A 39 -2.84 -5.83 -11.03
N ASP A 40 -3.87 -5.97 -11.86
CA ASP A 40 -4.51 -7.27 -12.12
C ASP A 40 -3.47 -8.33 -12.51
N THR A 41 -2.32 -7.92 -13.04
CA THR A 41 -1.15 -8.76 -13.35
C THR A 41 -0.50 -9.43 -12.14
N ALA A 42 -0.46 -8.78 -10.97
CA ALA A 42 0.05 -9.39 -9.73
C ALA A 42 -0.88 -10.51 -9.24
N LEU A 43 -2.20 -10.33 -9.39
CA LEU A 43 -3.20 -11.36 -9.07
C LEU A 43 -3.31 -12.43 -10.16
N ALA A 44 -3.01 -12.09 -11.42
CA ALA A 44 -3.08 -13.03 -12.55
C ALA A 44 -2.04 -14.14 -12.47
N SER A 45 -0.93 -13.90 -11.76
CA SER A 45 0.11 -14.92 -11.56
C SER A 45 -0.26 -15.94 -10.47
N GLU A 46 -1.18 -15.58 -9.57
CA GLU A 46 -1.57 -16.42 -8.42
C GLU A 46 -2.11 -17.81 -8.82
N PRO A 47 -3.02 -17.95 -9.81
CA PRO A 47 -3.53 -19.27 -10.22
C PRO A 47 -2.49 -20.13 -10.94
N VAL A 48 -1.49 -19.51 -11.56
CA VAL A 48 -0.41 -20.22 -12.25
C VAL A 48 0.63 -20.69 -11.24
N LEU A 49 1.11 -19.79 -10.38
CA LEU A 49 2.07 -20.09 -9.31
C LEU A 49 1.52 -21.16 -8.37
N ARG A 50 0.23 -21.13 -8.04
CA ARG A 50 -0.41 -22.15 -7.18
C ARG A 50 -0.22 -23.58 -7.67
N LYS A 51 -0.15 -23.81 -8.99
CA LYS A 51 0.01 -25.16 -9.57
C LYS A 51 1.40 -25.74 -9.33
N ASP A 52 2.39 -24.86 -9.26
CA ASP A 52 3.80 -25.25 -9.12
C ASP A 52 4.27 -25.13 -7.68
N TRP A 53 3.68 -24.23 -6.89
CA TRP A 53 4.07 -23.92 -5.51
C TRP A 53 3.34 -24.75 -4.44
N LEU A 54 2.14 -25.29 -4.70
CA LEU A 54 1.41 -26.14 -3.74
C LEU A 54 1.66 -27.63 -3.97
N ARG A 55 2.87 -27.97 -4.44
CA ARG A 55 3.27 -29.34 -4.65
C ARG A 55 3.88 -29.89 -3.36
N PRO A 56 3.55 -31.13 -2.95
CA PRO A 56 4.14 -31.73 -1.75
C PRO A 56 5.67 -31.76 -1.75
N GLU A 57 6.28 -31.83 -2.95
CA GLU A 57 7.72 -31.77 -3.14
C GLU A 57 8.32 -30.41 -2.77
N GLU A 58 7.56 -29.33 -2.94
CA GLU A 58 7.96 -28.00 -2.47
C GLU A 58 7.83 -27.95 -0.94
N ASP A 59 6.74 -28.43 -0.34
CA ASP A 59 6.61 -28.46 1.13
C ASP A 59 7.80 -29.17 1.82
N GLU A 60 8.36 -30.21 1.17
CA GLU A 60 9.60 -30.87 1.61
C GLU A 60 10.84 -29.99 1.40
N ALA A 61 10.97 -29.36 0.22
CA ALA A 61 12.09 -28.48 -0.12
C ALA A 61 12.17 -27.18 0.71
N TRP A 62 11.03 -26.74 1.27
CA TRP A 62 10.93 -25.56 2.14
C TRP A 62 10.89 -25.91 3.64
N SER A 63 10.98 -27.19 4.01
CA SER A 63 10.79 -27.65 5.39
C SER A 63 11.91 -27.24 6.37
N ASP A 64 13.06 -26.78 5.86
CA ASP A 64 14.24 -26.42 6.63
C ASP A 64 14.63 -24.93 6.56
N LEU A 65 13.77 -24.07 5.98
CA LEU A 65 13.91 -22.61 5.91
C LEU A 65 13.13 -21.88 7.00
#